data_AF-A0AAJ2PM03-F1
#
_entry.id   AF-A0AAJ2PM03-F1
#
_cell.length_a   1.000
_cell.length_b   1.000
_cell.length_c   1.000
_cell.angle_alpha   90.00
_cell.angle_beta   90.00
_cell.angle_gamma   90.00
#
_symmetry.space_group_name_H-M   'P 1'
#
loop_
_entity.id
_entity.type
_entity.pdbx_description
1 polymer ?
#
loop_
_entity_poly.entity_id
_entity_poly.type
_entity_poly.pdbx_seq_one_letter_code
_entity_poly.pdbx_strand_id
1 'polypeptide(L)'
;MTKRDDASLFGNRFLTAPAPSETFPEEGMAATDAMRLLDVDLAMEGDPQRNLATFVTTWMEPEARRIIAENLHRNFIDHAEYPISAEIEQRCVRMLADLFNAPGSTTGCRTQGSSEAIMLGGLSLKKPTPPCPRAPPTECSTPRTGCPVPRRR
;
A
#
# COMPACT_ATOMS: atom_id res chain seq x y z
N MET A 1 27.28 -35.04 9.13
CA MET A 1 27.67 -33.63 9.38
C MET A 1 28.41 -33.16 8.14
N THR A 2 27.66 -32.77 7.11
CA THR A 2 28.20 -32.38 5.79
C THR A 2 28.87 -31.03 5.92
N LYS A 3 30.15 -30.98 5.54
CA LYS A 3 30.98 -29.79 5.45
C LYS A 3 30.26 -28.77 4.55
N ARG A 4 29.88 -27.61 5.07
CA ARG A 4 29.40 -26.50 4.22
C ARG A 4 30.59 -26.09 3.36
N ASP A 5 30.52 -26.30 2.05
CA ASP A 5 31.53 -25.82 1.12
C ASP A 5 31.37 -24.31 0.97
N ASP A 6 32.13 -23.56 1.73
CA ASP A 6 32.14 -22.09 1.67
C ASP A 6 32.48 -21.58 0.25
N ALA A 7 33.16 -22.39 -0.56
CA ALA A 7 33.43 -22.13 -1.97
C ALA A 7 32.16 -22.05 -2.85
N SER A 8 31.09 -22.80 -2.53
CA SER A 8 29.81 -22.68 -3.25
C SER A 8 29.00 -21.45 -2.82
N LEU A 9 29.35 -20.83 -1.68
CA LEU A 9 28.70 -19.61 -1.17
C LEU A 9 29.26 -18.33 -1.80
N PHE A 10 30.55 -18.32 -2.15
CA PHE A 10 31.25 -17.15 -2.70
C PHE A 10 31.76 -17.33 -4.15
N GLY A 11 31.55 -18.50 -4.76
CA GLY A 11 31.93 -18.82 -6.16
C GLY A 11 30.73 -19.10 -7.07
N ASN A 12 29.53 -18.68 -6.68
CA ASN A 12 28.30 -18.87 -7.43
C ASN A 12 28.14 -17.79 -8.53
N ARG A 13 27.34 -18.08 -9.58
CA ARG A 13 27.13 -17.23 -10.77
C ARG A 13 26.78 -15.75 -10.46
N PHE A 14 26.26 -15.50 -9.26
CA PHE A 14 25.77 -14.21 -8.75
C PHE A 14 26.85 -13.16 -8.54
N LEU A 15 28.10 -13.56 -8.27
CA LEU A 15 29.23 -12.62 -8.17
C LEU A 15 29.89 -12.36 -9.52
N THR A 16 29.52 -13.12 -10.55
CA THR A 16 30.15 -13.08 -11.88
C THR A 16 29.29 -12.42 -12.95
N ALA A 17 28.00 -12.21 -12.70
CA ALA A 17 27.06 -11.60 -13.64
C ALA A 17 26.01 -10.76 -12.88
N PRO A 18 25.56 -9.63 -13.45
CA PRO A 18 24.50 -8.81 -12.86
C PRO A 18 23.15 -9.55 -12.85
N ALA A 19 22.22 -9.05 -12.03
CA ALA A 19 20.85 -9.54 -12.01
C ALA A 19 20.19 -9.41 -13.39
N PRO A 20 19.45 -10.44 -13.87
CA PRO A 20 18.70 -10.33 -15.12
C PRO A 20 17.69 -9.18 -15.08
N SER A 21 17.71 -8.29 -16.09
CA SER A 21 16.83 -7.10 -16.15
C SER A 21 15.88 -7.07 -17.36
N GLU A 22 16.30 -7.61 -18.51
CA GLU A 22 15.57 -7.44 -19.78
C GLU A 22 14.70 -8.63 -20.17
N THR A 23 15.18 -9.85 -19.91
CA THR A 23 14.52 -11.10 -20.34
C THR A 23 14.32 -12.04 -19.16
N PHE A 24 13.28 -12.86 -19.25
CA PHE A 24 13.02 -13.88 -18.25
C PHE A 24 14.16 -14.93 -18.28
N PRO A 25 14.75 -15.31 -17.13
CA PRO A 25 15.83 -16.28 -17.09
C PRO A 25 15.38 -17.66 -17.60
N GLU A 26 16.18 -18.27 -18.49
CA GLU A 26 15.91 -19.63 -19.01
C GLU A 26 16.06 -20.72 -17.95
N GLU A 27 16.93 -20.47 -16.96
CA GLU A 27 17.23 -21.40 -15.87
C GLU A 27 16.95 -20.75 -14.52
N GLY A 28 16.50 -21.58 -13.57
CA GLY A 28 16.27 -21.16 -12.19
C GLY A 28 17.57 -21.03 -11.39
N MET A 29 17.47 -20.29 -10.29
CA MET A 29 18.50 -20.15 -9.26
C MET A 29 17.98 -20.68 -7.92
N ALA A 30 18.90 -21.04 -7.02
CA ALA A 30 18.53 -21.38 -5.66
C ALA A 30 17.90 -20.16 -4.95
N ALA A 31 16.87 -20.38 -4.14
CA ALA A 31 16.18 -19.31 -3.42
C ALA A 31 17.12 -18.47 -2.54
N THR A 32 18.13 -19.11 -1.94
CA THR A 32 19.16 -18.44 -1.12
C THR A 32 20.01 -17.48 -1.93
N ASP A 33 20.28 -17.82 -3.19
CA ASP A 33 21.11 -16.99 -4.05
C ASP A 33 20.32 -15.83 -4.65
N ALA A 34 19.05 -16.06 -5.02
CA ALA A 34 18.13 -15.00 -5.42
C ALA A 34 17.96 -13.95 -4.31
N MET A 35 17.77 -14.40 -3.06
CA MET A 35 17.67 -13.52 -1.90
C MET A 35 18.94 -12.66 -1.74
N ARG A 36 20.13 -13.28 -1.80
CA ARG A 36 21.41 -12.55 -1.66
C ARG A 36 21.65 -11.53 -2.76
N LEU A 37 21.27 -11.87 -3.99
CA LEU A 37 21.39 -10.95 -5.12
C LEU A 37 20.55 -9.69 -4.88
N LEU A 38 19.30 -9.88 -4.46
CA LEU A 38 18.41 -8.78 -4.10
C LEU A 38 18.90 -8.02 -2.87
N ASP A 39 19.48 -8.69 -1.87
CA ASP A 39 20.02 -8.05 -0.68
C ASP A 39 21.16 -7.08 -1.03
N VAL A 40 22.01 -7.41 -2.01
CA VAL A 40 23.08 -6.52 -2.49
C VAL A 40 22.50 -5.30 -3.19
N ASP A 41 21.48 -5.49 -4.02
CA ASP A 41 20.83 -4.38 -4.73
C ASP A 41 20.11 -3.44 -3.75
N LEU A 42 19.37 -4.01 -2.79
CA LEU A 42 18.65 -3.26 -1.76
C LEU A 42 19.59 -2.55 -0.77
N ALA A 43 20.80 -3.09 -0.53
CA ALA A 43 21.79 -2.43 0.31
C ALA A 43 22.31 -1.10 -0.29
N MET A 44 22.10 -0.86 -1.58
CA MET A 44 22.39 0.43 -2.22
C MET A 44 21.30 1.49 -1.97
N GLU A 45 20.13 1.09 -1.46
CA GLU A 45 19.06 2.03 -1.12
C GLU A 45 19.38 2.84 0.15
N GLY A 46 18.78 4.02 0.25
CA GLY A 46 18.95 4.90 1.41
C GLY A 46 18.23 4.37 2.65
N ASP A 47 18.81 4.60 3.83
CA ASP A 47 18.20 4.27 5.12
C ASP A 47 16.87 5.03 5.32
N PRO A 48 15.72 4.32 5.42
CA PRO A 48 14.42 4.96 5.61
C PRO A 48 14.33 5.82 6.87
N GLN A 49 15.11 5.52 7.92
CA GLN A 49 15.13 6.33 9.16
C GLN A 49 15.80 7.70 8.95
N ARG A 50 16.61 7.82 7.90
CA ARG A 50 17.30 9.07 7.53
C ARG A 50 16.56 9.84 6.44
N ASN A 51 15.47 9.28 5.91
CA ASN A 51 14.67 9.92 4.88
C ASN A 51 13.70 10.94 5.49
N LEU A 52 14.10 12.22 5.50
CA LEU A 52 13.28 13.33 5.99
C LEU A 52 12.34 13.93 4.92
N ALA A 53 12.35 13.39 3.71
CA ALA A 53 11.55 13.90 2.60
C ALA A 53 10.18 13.19 2.46
N THR A 54 9.99 12.05 3.13
CA THR A 54 8.75 11.26 3.04
C THR A 54 7.79 11.56 4.19
N PHE A 55 6.48 11.44 3.90
CA PHE A 55 5.41 11.48 4.91
C PHE A 55 4.98 10.08 5.36
N VAL A 56 5.55 9.01 4.78
CA VAL A 56 5.21 7.63 5.11
C VAL A 56 5.92 7.20 6.39
N THR A 57 5.24 6.44 7.24
CA THR A 57 5.81 5.85 8.46
C THR A 57 6.92 4.86 8.12
N THR A 58 8.13 5.08 8.65
CA THR A 58 9.31 4.22 8.43
C THR A 58 9.69 3.35 9.63
N TRP A 59 8.94 3.44 10.73
CA TRP A 59 9.17 2.66 11.95
C TRP A 59 7.86 2.17 12.57
N MET A 60 7.86 0.95 13.11
CA MET A 60 6.75 0.33 13.83
C MET A 60 7.27 -0.56 14.96
N GLU A 61 6.48 -0.70 16.03
CA GLU A 61 6.77 -1.57 17.16
C GLU A 61 6.90 -3.05 16.73
N PRO A 62 7.75 -3.86 17.40
CA PRO A 62 7.96 -5.28 17.07
C PRO A 62 6.66 -6.11 17.05
N GLU A 63 5.74 -5.81 17.97
CA GLU A 63 4.44 -6.46 18.10
C GLU A 63 3.58 -6.23 16.86
N ALA A 64 3.54 -4.99 16.37
CA ALA A 64 2.81 -4.64 15.16
C ALA A 64 3.42 -5.30 13.92
N ARG A 65 4.76 -5.32 13.82
CA ARG A 65 5.48 -6.01 12.73
C ARG A 65 5.17 -7.50 12.71
N ARG A 66 5.10 -8.15 13.88
CA ARG A 66 4.78 -9.57 14.01
C ARG A 66 3.36 -9.86 13.51
N ILE A 67 2.38 -9.05 13.90
CA ILE A 67 1.00 -9.19 13.41
C ILE A 67 0.95 -9.08 11.89
N ILE A 68 1.65 -8.11 11.29
CA ILE A 68 1.68 -7.98 9.82
C ILE A 68 2.29 -9.22 9.17
N ALA A 69 3.47 -9.67 9.64
CA ALA A 69 4.18 -10.81 9.08
C ALA A 69 3.36 -12.11 9.14
N GLU A 70 2.69 -12.37 10.26
CA GLU A 70 1.85 -13.57 10.44
C GLU A 70 0.60 -13.58 9.54
N ASN A 71 0.20 -12.42 9.01
CA ASN A 71 -1.05 -12.25 8.27
C ASN A 71 -0.86 -11.87 6.78
N LEU A 72 0.35 -11.94 6.24
CA LEU A 72 0.64 -11.60 4.82
C LEU A 72 -0.14 -12.44 3.80
N HIS A 73 -0.55 -13.65 4.17
CA HIS A 73 -1.31 -14.56 3.32
C HIS A 73 -2.82 -14.28 3.30
N ARG A 74 -3.32 -13.42 4.20
CA ARG A 74 -4.77 -13.17 4.30
C ARG A 74 -5.22 -12.24 3.18
N ASN A 75 -6.22 -12.69 2.43
CA ASN A 75 -6.81 -11.89 1.38
C ASN A 75 -7.87 -10.94 1.96
N PHE A 76 -7.63 -9.64 1.85
CA PHE A 76 -8.51 -8.61 2.40
C PHE A 76 -9.91 -8.59 1.76
N ILE A 77 -10.02 -8.85 0.44
CA ILE A 77 -11.30 -8.73 -0.27
C ILE A 77 -12.25 -9.91 0.02
N ASP A 78 -11.71 -11.02 0.53
CA ASP A 78 -12.48 -12.22 0.83
C ASP A 78 -13.11 -12.14 2.22
N HIS A 79 -14.19 -11.34 2.32
CA HIS A 79 -14.92 -11.15 3.57
C HIS A 79 -15.67 -12.41 4.04
N ALA A 80 -15.94 -13.36 3.14
CA ALA A 80 -16.62 -14.60 3.49
C ALA A 80 -15.67 -15.55 4.24
N GLU A 81 -14.43 -15.66 3.77
CA GLU A 81 -13.40 -16.48 4.41
C GLU A 81 -12.82 -15.82 5.66
N TYR A 82 -12.69 -14.48 5.66
CA TYR A 82 -12.07 -13.72 6.75
C TYR A 82 -13.01 -12.70 7.41
N PRO A 83 -14.14 -13.14 8.02
CA PRO A 83 -15.15 -12.23 8.58
C PRO A 83 -14.62 -11.40 9.75
N ILE A 84 -13.67 -11.93 10.53
CA ILE A 84 -13.06 -11.19 11.64
C ILE A 84 -12.15 -10.07 11.13
N SER A 85 -11.41 -10.28 10.04
CA SER A 85 -10.59 -9.23 9.42
C SER A 85 -11.47 -8.08 8.89
N ALA A 86 -12.59 -8.43 8.25
CA ALA A 86 -13.58 -7.46 7.79
C ALA A 86 -14.18 -6.66 8.95
N GLU A 87 -14.50 -7.31 10.06
CA GLU A 87 -15.02 -6.62 11.25
C GLU A 87 -13.95 -5.72 11.91
N ILE A 88 -12.68 -6.13 11.94
CA ILE A 88 -11.58 -5.26 12.41
C ILE A 88 -11.49 -4.00 11.54
N GLU A 89 -11.59 -4.12 10.22
CA GLU A 89 -11.65 -2.97 9.31
C GLU A 89 -12.80 -2.03 9.69
N GLN A 90 -14.01 -2.57 9.87
CA GLN A 90 -15.18 -1.77 10.22
C GLN A 90 -15.05 -1.08 11.58
N ARG A 91 -14.34 -1.70 12.55
CA ARG A 91 -13.99 -1.03 13.82
C ARG A 91 -13.10 0.19 13.57
N CYS A 92 -12.08 0.07 12.73
CA CYS A 92 -11.21 1.20 12.38
C CYS A 92 -12.00 2.32 11.68
N VAL A 93 -12.89 1.98 10.76
CA VAL A 93 -13.76 2.97 10.08
C VAL A 93 -14.66 3.69 11.08
N ARG A 94 -15.27 2.96 12.03
CA ARG A 94 -16.10 3.56 13.10
C ARG A 94 -15.29 4.49 14.01
N MET A 95 -14.10 4.08 14.43
CA MET A 95 -13.20 4.92 15.24
C MET A 95 -12.78 6.20 14.50
N LEU A 96 -12.47 6.10 13.20
CA LEU A 96 -12.13 7.27 12.37
C LEU A 96 -13.33 8.21 12.15
N ALA A 97 -14.53 7.65 11.98
CA ALA A 97 -15.75 8.45 11.83
C ALA A 97 -16.08 9.22 13.11
N ASP A 98 -15.94 8.58 14.28
CA ASP A 98 -16.08 9.25 15.58
C ASP A 98 -15.03 10.36 15.76
N LEU A 99 -13.76 10.07 15.44
CA LEU A 99 -12.66 11.05 15.48
C LEU A 99 -12.94 12.30 14.62
N PHE A 100 -13.62 12.14 13.48
CA PHE A 100 -14.00 13.23 12.59
C PHE A 100 -15.42 13.78 12.82
N ASN A 101 -16.09 13.39 13.91
CA ASN A 101 -17.43 13.85 14.28
C ASN A 101 -18.48 13.62 13.16
N ALA A 102 -18.42 12.48 12.49
CA ALA A 102 -19.33 12.15 11.40
C ALA A 102 -20.78 11.98 11.93
N PRO A 103 -21.79 12.60 11.31
CA PRO A 103 -23.17 12.45 11.74
C PRO A 103 -23.76 11.12 11.25
N GLY A 104 -24.59 10.47 12.09
CA GLY A 104 -25.40 9.32 11.71
C GLY A 104 -24.64 8.00 11.59
N SER A 105 -25.11 7.11 10.71
CA SER A 105 -24.54 5.77 10.51
C SER A 105 -23.20 5.83 9.76
N THR A 106 -22.14 5.31 10.37
CA THR A 106 -20.81 5.21 9.76
C THR A 106 -20.87 4.46 8.43
N THR A 107 -20.45 5.13 7.35
CA THR A 107 -20.25 4.51 6.03
C THR A 107 -18.86 4.86 5.54
N GLY A 108 -18.04 3.86 5.26
CA GLY A 108 -16.67 4.04 4.78
C GLY A 108 -16.02 2.70 4.47
N CYS A 109 -14.87 2.76 3.82
CA CYS A 109 -14.06 1.59 3.50
C CYS A 109 -12.58 1.93 3.65
N ARG A 110 -11.78 0.90 3.91
CA ARG A 110 -10.33 0.95 3.76
C ARG A 110 -9.96 1.19 2.31
N THR A 111 -8.87 1.92 2.10
CA THR A 111 -8.22 2.09 0.80
C THR A 111 -6.74 1.79 0.93
N GLN A 112 -6.06 1.52 -0.17
CA GLN A 112 -4.62 1.30 -0.17
C GLN A 112 -3.84 2.60 0.13
N GLY A 113 -4.44 3.75 -0.17
CA GLY A 113 -3.89 5.07 0.12
C GLY A 113 -4.87 6.19 -0.21
N SER A 114 -4.47 7.43 0.10
CA SER A 114 -5.33 8.61 -0.08
C SER A 114 -5.72 8.87 -1.53
N SER A 115 -4.92 8.45 -2.52
CA SER A 115 -5.25 8.59 -3.94
C SER A 115 -6.55 7.86 -4.30
N GLU A 116 -6.71 6.61 -3.85
CA GLU A 116 -7.93 5.83 -4.03
C GLU A 116 -9.11 6.45 -3.27
N ALA A 117 -8.90 6.88 -2.02
CA ALA A 117 -9.94 7.54 -1.23
C ALA A 117 -10.46 8.83 -1.89
N ILE A 118 -9.55 9.67 -2.40
CA ILE A 118 -9.90 10.92 -3.11
C ILE A 118 -10.66 10.61 -4.40
N MET A 119 -10.25 9.58 -5.14
CA MET A 119 -10.95 9.17 -6.37
C MET A 119 -12.37 8.65 -6.06
N LEU A 120 -12.54 7.81 -5.05
CA LEU A 120 -13.85 7.33 -4.62
C LEU A 120 -14.74 8.49 -4.12
N GLY A 121 -14.18 9.43 -3.37
CA GLY A 121 -14.87 10.67 -2.98
C GLY A 121 -15.23 11.55 -4.18
N GLY A 122 -14.35 11.68 -5.17
CA GLY A 122 -14.64 12.39 -6.41
C GLY A 122 -15.76 11.72 -7.22
N LEU A 123 -15.76 10.39 -7.28
CA LEU A 123 -16.81 9.62 -7.95
C LEU A 123 -18.17 9.76 -7.25
N SER A 124 -18.20 9.82 -5.92
CA SER A 124 -19.45 10.05 -5.17
C SER A 124 -20.01 11.45 -5.41
N LEU A 125 -19.14 12.47 -5.55
CA LEU A 125 -19.53 13.84 -5.89
C LEU A 125 -19.96 13.98 -7.36
N LYS A 126 -19.38 13.18 -8.27
CA LYS A 126 -19.72 13.18 -9.71
C LYS A 126 -21.01 12.43 -10.00
N LYS A 127 -21.33 11.37 -9.26
CA LYS A 127 -22.62 10.69 -9.39
C LYS A 127 -23.74 11.71 -9.07
N PRO A 128 -24.78 11.83 -9.90
CA PRO A 128 -25.86 12.77 -9.65
C PRO A 128 -26.53 12.39 -8.33
N THR A 129 -26.27 13.18 -7.30
CA THR A 129 -27.13 13.22 -6.11
C THR A 129 -28.51 13.69 -6.56
N PRO A 130 -29.61 13.19 -5.96
CA PRO A 130 -30.93 13.74 -6.25
C PRO A 130 -30.89 15.26 -6.05
N PRO A 131 -31.48 16.05 -6.96
CA PRO A 131 -31.35 17.50 -6.90
C PRO A 131 -31.79 18.02 -5.53
N CYS A 132 -30.95 18.84 -4.92
CA CYS A 132 -31.32 19.57 -3.71
C CYS A 132 -32.62 20.35 -4.03
N PRO A 133 -33.70 20.22 -3.24
CA PRO A 133 -34.99 20.87 -3.52
C PRO A 133 -34.93 22.40 -3.61
N ARG A 134 -33.79 23.01 -3.24
CA ARG A 134 -33.56 24.46 -3.18
C ARG A 134 -32.52 24.98 -4.19
N ALA A 135 -31.97 24.14 -5.06
CA ALA A 135 -30.98 24.58 -6.03
C ALA A 135 -31.65 25.04 -7.35
N PRO A 136 -31.28 26.21 -7.90
CA PRO A 136 -31.76 26.62 -9.22
C PRO A 136 -31.24 25.67 -10.31
N PRO A 137 -31.97 25.48 -11.42
CA PRO A 137 -31.54 24.62 -12.51
C PRO A 137 -30.38 25.29 -13.26
N THR A 138 -29.15 25.00 -12.86
CA THR A 138 -27.95 25.40 -13.61
C THR A 138 -27.15 24.19 -14.08
N GLU A 139 -26.56 24.38 -15.25
CA GLU A 139 -25.98 23.40 -16.17
C GLU A 139 -25.18 22.25 -15.52
N CYS A 140 -25.76 21.05 -15.53
CA CYS A 140 -25.12 19.78 -15.20
C CYS A 140 -24.14 19.26 -16.28
N SER A 141 -23.50 20.13 -17.08
CA SER A 141 -22.68 19.68 -18.21
C SER A 141 -21.21 19.41 -17.86
N THR A 142 -20.68 19.99 -16.78
CA THR A 142 -19.29 19.76 -16.35
C THR A 142 -19.10 19.86 -14.82
N PRO A 143 -18.85 18.75 -14.10
CA PRO A 143 -18.47 18.82 -12.69
C PRO A 143 -17.08 19.48 -12.57
N ARG A 144 -17.00 20.63 -11.90
CA ARG A 144 -15.73 21.32 -11.61
C ARG A 144 -15.37 21.14 -10.14
N THR A 145 -14.30 20.40 -9.85
CA THR A 145 -13.67 20.39 -8.52
C THR A 145 -12.73 21.58 -8.40
N GLY A 146 -13.04 22.53 -7.54
CA GLY A 146 -12.18 23.69 -7.26
C GLY A 146 -10.99 23.32 -6.39
N CYS A 147 -9.95 22.70 -6.97
CA CYS A 147 -8.67 22.53 -6.26
C CYS A 147 -7.81 23.78 -6.45
N PRO A 148 -7.41 24.48 -5.36
CA PRO A 148 -6.46 25.58 -5.48
C PRO A 148 -5.12 25.05 -5.97
N VAL A 149 -4.58 25.65 -7.03
CA VAL A 149 -3.21 25.36 -7.48
C VAL A 149 -2.25 25.93 -6.44
N PRO A 150 -1.36 25.13 -5.83
CA PRO A 150 -0.37 25.66 -4.92
C PRO A 150 0.46 26.70 -5.68
N ARG A 151 0.40 27.95 -5.24
CA ARG A 151 1.22 29.02 -5.81
C ARG A 151 2.68 28.63 -5.58
N ARG A 152 3.43 28.42 -6.66
CA ARG A 152 4.89 28.32 -6.56
C ARG A 152 5.37 29.60 -5.88
N ARG A 153 6.04 29.45 -4.74
CA ARG A 153 6.81 30.54 -4.13
C ARG A 153 8.01 30.85 -5.02
#